data_AF-A0A1C9C8V0-F1
#
_entry.id   AF-A0A1C9C8V0-F1
#
_cell.length_a   1.000
_cell.length_b   1.000
_cell.length_c   1.000
_cell.angle_alpha   90.00
_cell.angle_beta   90.00
_cell.angle_gamma   90.00
#
_symmetry.space_group_name_H-M   'P 1'
#
loop_
_entity.id
_entity.type
_entity.pdbx_description
1 polymer ?
#
loop_
_entity_poly.entity_id
_entity_poly.type
_entity_poly.pdbx_seq_one_letter_code
_entity_poly.pdbx_strand_id
1 'polypeptide(L)' 'MAVPKKRTSKSKSKSRKSNWKREAYFQGQKSLSLAKSILTEKANSFIYVNNDQINEND' A
#
# COMPACT_ATOMS: atom_id res chain seq x y z
N MET A 1 12.27 -4.78 34.34
CA MET A 1 11.96 -4.32 32.96
C MET A 1 12.45 -2.89 32.81
N ALA A 2 13.03 -2.52 31.66
CA ALA A 2 13.49 -1.15 31.43
C ALA A 2 12.30 -0.20 31.25
N VAL A 3 12.29 0.92 31.97
CA VAL A 3 11.27 1.97 31.86
C VAL A 3 11.90 3.28 31.43
N PRO A 4 11.24 4.07 30.56
CA PRO A 4 11.76 5.37 30.15
C PRO A 4 11.76 6.34 31.33
N LYS A 5 12.94 6.87 31.68
CA LYS A 5 13.07 7.84 32.78
C LYS A 5 12.33 9.16 32.50
N LYS A 6 12.23 9.56 31.23
CA LYS A 6 11.58 10.79 30.75
C LYS A 6 10.88 10.53 29.42
N ARG A 7 9.85 11.33 29.14
CA ARG A 7 9.18 11.29 27.84
C ARG A 7 10.11 11.73 26.71
N THR A 8 9.90 11.20 25.52
CA THR A 8 10.58 11.68 24.31
C THR A 8 10.13 13.10 23.96
N SER A 9 11.03 13.88 23.35
CA SER A 9 10.67 15.22 22.86
C SER A 9 9.63 15.13 21.76
N LYS A 10 8.80 16.18 21.63
CA LYS A 10 7.75 16.26 20.59
C LYS A 10 8.33 16.03 19.18
N SER A 11 9.52 16.58 18.91
CA SER A 11 10.21 16.40 17.63
C SER A 11 10.55 14.94 17.34
N LYS A 12 11.17 14.23 18.31
CA LYS A 12 11.52 12.81 18.15
C LYS A 12 10.30 11.92 17.96
N SER A 13 9.20 12.20 18.66
CA SER A 13 7.94 11.45 18.48
C SER A 13 7.31 11.71 17.11
N LYS A 14 7.29 12.96 16.63
CA LYS A 14 6.78 13.32 15.30
C LYS A 14 7.61 12.71 14.17
N SER A 15 8.93 12.72 14.27
CA SER A 15 9.84 12.12 13.28
C SER A 15 9.57 10.61 13.12
N ARG A 16 9.43 9.86 14.23
CA ARG A 16 9.04 8.45 14.18
C ARG A 16 7.69 8.23 13.48
N LYS A 17 6.68 9.04 13.80
CA LYS A 17 5.37 8.98 13.14
C LYS A 17 5.45 9.31 11.65
N SER A 18 6.33 10.23 11.25
CA SER A 18 6.55 10.59 9.85
C SER A 18 7.09 9.41 9.04
N ASN A 19 8.04 8.65 9.61
CA ASN A 19 8.58 7.46 8.95
C ASN A 19 7.48 6.41 8.70
N TRP A 20 6.63 6.15 9.70
CA TRP A 20 5.51 5.22 9.54
C TRP A 20 4.51 5.68 8.46
N LYS A 21 4.20 6.99 8.40
CA LYS A 21 3.34 7.54 7.33
C LYS A 21 3.97 7.48 5.94
N ARG A 22 5.30 7.54 5.85
CA ARG A 22 6.04 7.50 4.59
C ARG A 22 5.88 6.14 3.89
N GLU A 23 5.80 5.05 4.64
CA GLU A 23 5.55 3.72 4.09
C GLU A 23 4.18 3.66 3.41
N ALA A 24 3.13 4.18 4.07
CA ALA A 24 1.79 4.25 3.51
C ALA A 24 1.74 5.10 2.22
N TYR A 25 2.49 6.20 2.17
CA TYR A 25 2.61 7.04 0.96
C TYR A 25 3.12 6.23 -0.24
N PHE A 26 4.19 5.45 -0.07
CA PHE A 26 4.74 4.63 -1.15
C PHE A 26 3.78 3.52 -1.59
N GLN A 27 3.05 2.91 -0.65
CA GLN A 27 2.02 1.93 -1.02
C GLN A 27 0.88 2.57 -1.81
N GLY A 28 0.46 3.78 -1.43
CA GLY A 28 -0.54 4.54 -2.19
C GLY A 28 -0.09 4.83 -3.63
N GLN A 29 1.16 5.21 -3.83
CA GLN A 29 1.72 5.43 -5.17
C GLN A 29 1.70 4.15 -6.03
N LYS A 30 2.13 3.01 -5.45
CA LYS A 30 2.10 1.72 -6.13
C LYS A 30 0.69 1.30 -6.50
N SER A 31 -0.25 1.42 -5.57
CA SER A 31 -1.67 1.09 -5.78
C SER A 31 -2.29 1.95 -6.89
N LEU A 32 -1.99 3.25 -6.93
CA LEU A 32 -2.49 4.15 -7.96
C LEU A 32 -1.94 3.77 -9.34
N SER A 33 -0.63 3.50 -9.43
CA SER A 33 0.00 3.05 -10.67
C SER A 33 -0.65 1.75 -11.18
N LEU A 34 -0.87 0.79 -10.28
CA LEU A 34 -1.53 -0.47 -10.60
C LEU A 34 -2.96 -0.27 -11.08
N ALA A 35 -3.75 0.55 -10.38
CA ALA A 35 -5.14 0.85 -10.77
C ALA A 35 -5.22 1.45 -12.18
N LYS A 36 -4.32 2.39 -12.51
CA LYS A 36 -4.24 2.95 -13.88
C LYS A 36 -3.89 1.89 -14.92
N SER A 37 -2.95 1.00 -14.60
CA SER A 37 -2.56 -0.11 -15.47
C SER A 37 -3.75 -1.03 -15.77
N ILE A 38 -4.53 -1.36 -14.74
CA ILE A 38 -5.75 -2.18 -14.86
C ILE A 38 -6.77 -1.50 -15.77
N LEU A 39 -7.08 -0.22 -15.52
CA LEU A 39 -8.08 0.52 -16.31
C LEU A 39 -7.75 0.63 -17.80
N THR A 40 -6.46 0.56 -18.16
CA THR A 40 -6.06 0.64 -19.56
C THR A 40 -6.09 -0.70 -20.29
N GLU A 41 -6.19 -1.83 -19.58
CA GLU A 41 -6.21 -3.21 -20.11
C GLU A 41 -5.03 -3.60 -21.03
N LYS A 42 -4.03 -2.73 -21.17
CA LYS A 42 -2.84 -2.94 -22.00
C LYS A 42 -1.75 -3.77 -21.32
N ALA A 43 -1.90 -4.06 -20.04
CA ALA A 43 -0.89 -4.72 -19.24
C ALA A 43 -1.05 -6.24 -19.31
N ASN A 44 -0.07 -6.92 -19.91
CA ASN A 44 -0.06 -8.39 -20.07
C ASN A 44 0.61 -9.12 -18.88
N SER A 45 0.93 -8.41 -17.79
CA SER A 45 1.80 -8.95 -16.72
C SER A 45 1.05 -9.60 -15.56
N PHE A 46 -0.26 -9.39 -15.42
CA PHE A 46 -1.06 -9.98 -14.35
C PHE A 46 -2.39 -10.52 -14.91
N ILE A 47 -2.81 -11.67 -14.38
CA ILE A 47 -4.04 -12.36 -14.80
C ILE A 47 -5.17 -11.92 -13.90
N TYR A 48 -6.30 -11.51 -14.49
CA TYR A 48 -7.55 -11.28 -13.77
C TYR A 48 -8.48 -12.47 -13.97
N VAL A 49 -8.96 -13.03 -12.86
CA VAL A 49 -9.94 -14.12 -12.86
C VAL A 49 -11.31 -13.50 -13.06
N ASN A 50 -11.79 -13.46 -14.30
CA ASN A 50 -13.15 -13.02 -14.63
C ASN A 50 -14.13 -14.14 -14.29
N ASN A 51 -14.79 -14.07 -13.12
CA ASN A 51 -15.79 -15.07 -12.71
C ASN A 51 -16.96 -15.20 -13.71
N ASP A 52 -17.28 -14.13 -14.45
CA ASP A 52 -18.31 -14.16 -15.49
C ASP A 52 -17.90 -14.97 -16.73
N GLN A 53 -16.59 -15.11 -17.00
CA GLN A 53 -16.05 -15.93 -18.10
C GLN A 53 -15.81 -17.38 -17.68
N ILE A 54 -15.74 -17.65 -16.37
CA ILE A 54 -15.55 -19.00 -15.81
C ILE A 54 -16.86 -19.77 -15.86
N ASN A 55 -17.99 -19.12 -15.60
CA ASN A 55 -19.31 -19.74 -15.64
C ASN A 55 -19.86 -20.03 -17.06
N GLU A 56 -19.25 -19.50 -18.12
CA GLU A 56 -19.61 -19.83 -19.52
C GLU A 56 -18.84 -21.07 -20.06
N ASN A 57 -17.83 -21.55 -19.32
CA ASN A 57 -17.01 -22.69 -19.72
C ASN A 57 -17.30 -23.97 -18.91
N ASP A 58 -18.38 -23.98 -18.11
CA ASP A 58 -18.96 -25.16 -17.45
C ASP A 58 -20.24 -25.63 -18.16
#